data_AF-A0A9J7H7D5-F1
#
_entry.id   AF-A0A9J7H7D5-F1
#
_cell.length_a   1.000
_cell.length_b   1.000
_cell.length_c   1.000
_cell.angle_alpha   90.00
_cell.angle_beta   90.00
_cell.angle_gamma   90.00
#
_symmetry.space_group_name_H-M   'P 1'
#
loop_
_entity.id
_entity.type
_entity.pdbx_description
1 polymer ?
#
loop_
_entity_poly.entity_id
_entity_poly.type
_entity_poly.pdbx_seq_one_letter_code
_entity_poly.pdbx_strand_id
1 'polypeptide(L)'
;MGSYASTQITKLRVQNTTLASTGPRMCKVEAGGSEDEDHLGLHTHPEPPETLFQPKIGDGVSGSCRGRMRCTGLMGVLFTLVSLLQLAVALRIAAFNIRTFGETKMSNATISRYIVKILSRYDIAVVQEVRDTHLVAVGKLLDELNWDKPDTYRYVVSKPLGRNSYKEQYLFLYRPDQVSVQDSYYYDDGCEPCGNDTLSREPAIVKFFSPFTEVREFAIVPLHAAPTDAVTEIDALYDVYLDVRQKWNLEDVMLMGDFNAGCSYVSSSEWSSIRLRTSPVFQWLIPDSADTTVTSTHCAYDRLKPSVTITQWR
;
A
#
# COMPACT_ATOMS: atom_id res chain seq x y z
N MET A 1 39.71 -0.73 18.45
CA MET A 1 38.29 -0.32 18.62
C MET A 1 37.71 -0.16 17.23
N GLY A 2 36.55 -0.75 16.95
CA GLY A 2 35.94 -0.70 15.62
C GLY A 2 35.04 0.52 15.43
N SER A 3 34.82 0.90 14.17
CA SER A 3 33.72 1.76 13.75
C SER A 3 33.00 1.06 12.60
N TYR A 4 31.89 0.40 12.91
CA TYR A 4 30.92 -0.04 11.90
C TYR A 4 29.82 1.02 11.85
N ALA A 5 29.76 1.77 10.76
CA ALA A 5 28.65 2.69 10.52
C ALA A 5 27.40 1.85 10.21
N SER A 6 26.38 1.96 11.06
CA SER A 6 25.09 1.29 10.84
C SER A 6 24.20 2.17 9.96
N THR A 7 24.17 1.88 8.66
CA THR A 7 23.22 2.50 7.73
C THR A 7 21.81 2.05 8.09
N GLN A 8 20.95 2.98 8.50
CA GLN A 8 19.55 2.69 8.82
C GLN A 8 18.69 2.70 7.56
N ILE A 9 17.66 1.85 7.55
CA ILE A 9 17.01 1.33 6.33
C ILE A 9 15.50 1.64 6.37
N THR A 10 15.00 2.30 5.33
CA THR A 10 13.60 2.77 5.17
C THR A 10 12.68 1.64 4.66
N LYS A 11 11.58 1.36 5.37
CA LYS A 11 10.76 0.16 5.11
C LYS A 11 9.63 0.38 4.10
N LEU A 12 9.59 -0.47 3.06
CA LEU A 12 8.51 -0.52 2.06
C LEU A 12 7.29 -1.26 2.64
N ARG A 13 6.42 -0.53 3.35
CA ARG A 13 5.32 -1.10 4.16
C ARG A 13 4.04 -1.31 3.34
N VAL A 14 4.00 -2.39 2.57
CA VAL A 14 2.76 -2.89 1.98
C VAL A 14 1.72 -3.17 3.08
N GLN A 15 0.54 -2.53 2.99
CA GLN A 15 -0.55 -2.71 3.95
C GLN A 15 -1.63 -3.64 3.38
N ASN A 16 -1.60 -4.91 3.77
CA ASN A 16 -2.70 -5.83 3.51
C ASN A 16 -3.99 -5.27 4.14
N THR A 17 -4.98 -4.91 3.32
CA THR A 17 -6.21 -4.23 3.74
C THR A 17 -7.43 -5.02 3.23
N THR A 18 -7.69 -6.18 3.84
CA THR A 18 -8.86 -7.00 3.55
C THR A 18 -10.14 -6.32 4.08
N LEU A 19 -10.94 -5.75 3.17
CA LEU A 19 -12.11 -4.94 3.50
C LEU A 19 -13.40 -5.77 3.45
N ALA A 20 -13.57 -6.67 4.42
CA ALA A 20 -14.88 -7.24 4.73
C ALA A 20 -15.81 -6.09 5.18
N SER A 21 -16.78 -5.71 4.34
CA SER A 21 -17.64 -4.54 4.56
C SER A 21 -18.73 -4.81 5.60
N THR A 22 -18.36 -4.82 6.88
CA THR A 22 -19.31 -4.86 8.01
C THR A 22 -20.04 -3.52 8.14
N GLY A 23 -21.04 -3.31 7.28
CA GLY A 23 -22.00 -2.22 7.43
C GLY A 23 -22.62 -2.26 8.83
N PRO A 24 -22.70 -1.13 9.56
CA PRO A 24 -23.23 -1.12 10.91
C PRO A 24 -24.70 -1.55 10.91
N ARG A 25 -25.05 -2.51 11.78
CA ARG A 25 -26.44 -2.89 11.99
C ARG A 25 -27.19 -1.67 12.56
N MET A 26 -28.38 -1.41 12.04
CA MET A 26 -29.13 -0.20 12.34
C MET A 26 -29.75 -0.29 13.74
N CYS A 27 -29.00 0.16 14.76
CA CYS A 27 -29.54 0.36 16.11
C CYS A 27 -30.57 1.48 16.10
N LYS A 28 -31.84 1.13 16.23
CA LYS A 28 -32.95 2.07 16.40
C LYS A 28 -32.80 2.76 17.76
N VAL A 29 -32.33 4.00 17.77
CA VAL A 29 -32.36 4.87 18.95
C VAL A 29 -33.59 5.77 18.83
N GLU A 30 -34.49 5.67 19.80
CA GLU A 30 -35.65 6.55 19.90
C GLU A 30 -35.26 7.81 20.68
N ALA A 31 -35.66 8.99 20.18
CA ALA A 31 -35.28 10.26 20.77
C ALA A 31 -36.20 10.61 21.96
N GLY A 32 -35.65 10.54 23.18
CA GLY A 32 -36.24 11.16 24.37
C GLY A 32 -35.98 12.68 24.39
N GLY A 33 -36.92 13.45 24.93
CA GLY A 33 -36.86 14.91 25.03
C GLY A 33 -35.94 15.45 26.13
N SER A 34 -35.86 16.77 26.19
CA SER A 34 -35.02 17.61 27.07
C SER A 34 -35.74 18.07 28.36
N GLU A 35 -35.09 19.00 29.09
CA GLU A 35 -35.47 19.65 30.37
C GLU A 35 -34.99 18.85 31.62
N ASP A 36 -34.46 19.45 32.69
CA ASP A 36 -34.52 20.84 33.22
C ASP A 36 -33.14 21.51 33.52
N GLU A 37 -33.17 22.77 34.01
CA GLU A 37 -32.05 23.55 34.60
C GLU A 37 -31.70 23.07 36.05
N ASP A 38 -30.80 23.62 36.90
CA ASP A 38 -30.40 25.03 37.17
C ASP A 38 -29.18 25.09 38.17
N HIS A 39 -28.73 26.31 38.49
CA HIS A 39 -28.01 26.79 39.70
C HIS A 39 -26.47 26.71 39.83
N LEU A 40 -25.84 27.84 39.46
CA LEU A 40 -25.03 28.72 40.32
C LEU A 40 -24.01 28.15 41.34
N GLY A 41 -22.75 28.57 41.20
CA GLY A 41 -21.72 28.43 42.25
C GLY A 41 -20.43 29.23 41.96
N LEU A 42 -20.34 30.46 42.47
CA LEU A 42 -19.18 31.37 42.29
C LEU A 42 -18.28 31.37 43.55
N HIS A 43 -16.95 31.40 43.42
CA HIS A 43 -16.02 32.04 44.39
C HIS A 43 -14.57 32.17 43.85
N THR A 44 -13.67 32.81 44.62
CA THR A 44 -12.51 33.58 44.11
C THR A 44 -11.17 33.38 44.85
N HIS A 45 -10.07 33.76 44.18
CA HIS A 45 -8.70 34.07 44.66
C HIS A 45 -8.60 34.82 46.02
N PRO A 46 -7.45 34.87 46.76
CA PRO A 46 -6.07 35.04 46.22
C PRO A 46 -4.84 34.46 47.01
N GLU A 47 -3.62 34.79 46.53
CA GLU A 47 -2.32 34.78 47.25
C GLU A 47 -2.04 36.17 47.91
N PRO A 48 -0.83 36.57 48.42
CA PRO A 48 0.44 35.86 48.73
C PRO A 48 0.79 36.01 50.25
N PRO A 49 1.89 36.58 50.82
CA PRO A 49 3.12 37.27 50.32
C PRO A 49 4.46 36.56 50.65
N GLU A 50 5.59 37.14 50.22
CA GLU A 50 6.97 36.80 50.64
C GLU A 50 7.40 37.49 51.95
N THR A 51 8.51 37.03 52.57
CA THR A 51 9.29 37.84 53.54
C THR A 51 10.80 37.65 53.39
N LEU A 52 11.56 38.70 53.68
CA LEU A 52 12.99 38.85 53.38
C LEU A 52 13.84 38.91 54.66
N PHE A 53 14.94 38.15 54.77
CA PHE A 53 16.01 38.43 55.75
C PHE A 53 17.39 37.83 55.37
N GLN A 54 18.45 38.53 55.77
CA GLN A 54 19.87 38.15 55.71
C GLN A 54 20.57 38.72 56.97
N PRO A 55 21.86 38.40 57.23
CA PRO A 55 22.53 37.10 57.17
C PRO A 55 23.24 36.79 58.51
N LYS A 56 23.86 35.61 58.65
CA LYS A 56 24.95 35.39 59.63
C LYS A 56 26.11 34.62 59.02
N ILE A 57 27.31 35.01 59.42
CA ILE A 57 28.59 34.41 59.03
C ILE A 57 28.92 33.27 60.01
N GLY A 58 29.48 32.19 59.50
CA GLY A 58 30.01 31.07 60.27
C GLY A 58 31.02 30.29 59.42
N ASP A 59 32.12 29.86 60.03
CA ASP A 59 33.32 29.47 59.31
C ASP A 59 33.34 28.03 58.77
N GLY A 60 33.96 27.87 57.59
CA GLY A 60 34.80 26.73 57.25
C GLY A 60 34.15 25.37 56.95
N VAL A 61 34.32 24.90 55.71
CA VAL A 61 35.01 23.63 55.37
C VAL A 61 35.22 23.55 53.85
N SER A 62 36.23 22.81 53.41
CA SER A 62 36.65 22.70 52.00
C SER A 62 35.61 22.02 51.08
N GLY A 63 35.33 22.61 49.91
CA GLY A 63 34.42 22.05 48.91
C GLY A 63 34.68 22.60 47.49
N SER A 64 35.51 21.91 46.70
CA SER A 64 35.91 22.35 45.34
C SER A 64 34.87 21.98 44.27
N CYS A 65 33.76 22.71 44.22
CA CYS A 65 32.70 22.54 43.22
C CYS A 65 33.09 23.13 41.85
N ARG A 66 33.99 22.47 41.11
CA ARG A 66 34.30 22.83 39.71
C ARG A 66 33.11 22.48 38.80
N GLY A 67 32.18 23.41 38.65
CA GLY A 67 30.95 23.28 37.87
C GLY A 67 31.17 22.93 36.40
N ARG A 68 31.07 21.64 36.07
CA ARG A 68 31.21 21.12 34.70
C ARG A 68 29.85 21.16 34.01
N MET A 69 29.54 22.26 33.32
CA MET A 69 28.31 22.42 32.52
C MET A 69 28.11 21.21 31.60
N ARG A 70 27.10 20.38 31.91
CA ARG A 70 26.79 19.16 31.16
C ARG A 70 26.04 19.51 29.88
N CYS A 71 26.79 19.74 28.81
CA CYS A 71 26.26 19.89 27.44
C CYS A 71 25.61 18.60 26.87
N THR A 72 25.37 17.59 27.72
CA THR A 72 24.68 16.34 27.37
C THR A 72 23.18 16.52 27.19
N GLY A 73 22.57 17.52 27.84
CA GLY A 73 21.14 17.80 27.70
C GLY A 73 20.76 18.23 26.28
N LEU A 74 21.48 19.20 25.72
CA LEU A 74 21.21 19.74 24.39
C LEU A 74 21.47 18.70 23.29
N MET A 75 22.55 17.92 23.42
CA MET A 75 22.82 16.79 22.52
C MET A 75 21.77 15.68 22.65
N GLY A 76 21.31 15.36 23.86
CA GLY A 76 20.25 14.37 24.08
C GLY A 76 18.94 14.77 23.38
N VAL A 77 18.54 16.04 23.52
CA VAL A 77 17.36 16.60 22.84
C VAL A 77 17.54 16.65 21.31
N LEU A 78 18.75 16.94 20.81
CA LEU A 78 19.03 16.92 19.38
C LEU A 78 18.96 15.50 18.81
N PHE A 79 19.51 14.50 19.52
CA PHE A 79 19.41 13.09 19.11
C PHE A 79 17.96 12.57 19.17
N THR A 80 17.16 12.93 20.17
CA THR A 80 15.73 12.53 20.18
C THR A 80 14.94 13.24 19.08
N LEU A 81 15.21 14.51 18.78
CA LEU A 81 14.57 15.21 17.65
C LEU A 81 14.96 14.60 16.29
N VAL A 82 16.23 14.24 16.08
CA VAL A 82 16.67 13.54 14.85
C VAL A 82 16.03 12.16 14.73
N SER A 83 15.89 11.41 15.82
CA SER A 83 15.16 10.13 15.84
C SER A 83 13.65 10.30 15.61
N LEU A 84 13.04 11.38 16.11
CA LEU A 84 11.63 11.72 15.85
C LEU A 84 11.38 12.19 14.41
N LEU A 85 12.42 12.72 13.73
CA LEU A 85 12.35 13.12 12.33
C LEU A 85 12.44 11.94 11.34
N GLN A 86 12.72 10.72 11.81
CA GLN A 86 12.62 9.48 11.01
C GLN A 86 11.17 9.01 10.84
N LEU A 87 10.31 9.88 10.32
CA LEU A 87 9.09 9.44 9.64
C LEU A 87 9.49 8.77 8.32
N ALA A 88 9.81 7.48 8.38
CA ALA A 88 10.00 6.64 7.21
C ALA A 88 8.73 6.68 6.33
N VAL A 89 8.82 7.39 5.20
CA VAL A 89 7.71 7.55 4.25
C VAL A 89 7.46 6.20 3.57
N ALA A 90 6.49 5.47 4.11
CA ALA A 90 6.23 4.10 3.70
C ALA A 90 5.25 4.07 2.53
N LEU A 91 5.79 3.90 1.31
CA LEU A 91 5.04 3.81 0.06
C LEU A 91 3.97 2.70 0.13
N ARG A 92 2.72 3.07 -0.12
CA ARG A 92 1.54 2.21 -0.04
C ARG A 92 1.13 1.73 -1.43
N ILE A 93 1.32 0.44 -1.66
CA ILE A 93 0.97 -0.23 -2.91
C ILE A 93 -0.20 -1.19 -2.66
N ALA A 94 -1.17 -1.25 -3.57
CA ALA A 94 -2.26 -2.23 -3.56
C ALA A 94 -2.65 -2.69 -4.97
N ALA A 95 -3.21 -3.90 -5.06
CA ALA A 95 -4.05 -4.31 -6.18
C ALA A 95 -5.51 -4.43 -5.71
N PHE A 96 -6.47 -4.24 -6.62
CA PHE A 96 -7.90 -4.25 -6.31
C PHE A 96 -8.70 -4.68 -7.55
N ASN A 97 -9.28 -5.88 -7.53
CA ASN A 97 -10.36 -6.24 -8.45
C ASN A 97 -11.62 -5.41 -8.10
N ILE A 98 -12.11 -4.60 -9.05
CA ILE A 98 -13.34 -3.79 -8.89
C ILE A 98 -14.45 -4.33 -9.80
N ARG A 99 -14.71 -5.65 -9.75
CA ARG A 99 -15.77 -6.43 -10.44
C ARG A 99 -16.57 -5.68 -11.50
N THR A 100 -16.24 -5.78 -12.78
CA THR A 100 -16.82 -4.98 -13.88
C THR A 100 -16.78 -3.47 -13.57
N PHE A 101 -15.59 -2.90 -13.46
CA PHE A 101 -15.40 -1.46 -13.42
C PHE A 101 -15.68 -0.87 -14.81
N GLY A 102 -16.38 0.26 -14.87
CA GLY A 102 -16.80 0.88 -16.13
C GLY A 102 -17.88 1.94 -15.92
N GLU A 103 -18.42 2.45 -17.03
CA GLU A 103 -19.27 3.65 -17.05
C GLU A 103 -20.46 3.57 -16.08
N THR A 104 -21.20 2.45 -16.05
CA THR A 104 -22.34 2.24 -15.15
C THR A 104 -21.95 2.34 -13.68
N LYS A 105 -20.74 1.87 -13.31
CA LYS A 105 -20.27 1.89 -11.92
C LYS A 105 -19.82 3.28 -11.50
N MET A 106 -19.05 3.96 -12.36
CA MET A 106 -18.60 5.34 -12.10
C MET A 106 -19.72 6.37 -12.23
N SER A 107 -20.81 6.07 -12.95
CA SER A 107 -22.02 6.92 -13.00
C SER A 107 -22.79 6.93 -11.66
N ASN A 108 -22.67 5.87 -10.85
CA ASN A 108 -23.31 5.83 -9.54
C ASN A 108 -22.46 6.57 -8.48
N ALA A 109 -22.85 7.80 -8.16
CA ALA A 109 -22.13 8.68 -7.23
C ALA A 109 -21.91 8.10 -5.81
N THR A 110 -22.74 7.16 -5.36
CA THR A 110 -22.49 6.46 -4.09
C THR A 110 -21.31 5.49 -4.22
N ILE A 111 -21.22 4.78 -5.35
CA ILE A 111 -20.18 3.77 -5.60
C ILE A 111 -18.86 4.44 -6.01
N SER A 112 -18.88 5.45 -6.89
CA SER A 112 -17.67 6.19 -7.29
C SER A 112 -16.97 6.81 -6.08
N ARG A 113 -17.72 7.48 -5.20
CA ARG A 113 -17.22 8.01 -3.93
C ARG A 113 -16.56 6.97 -3.04
N TYR A 114 -17.04 5.72 -3.01
CA TYR A 114 -16.37 4.63 -2.27
C TYR A 114 -15.10 4.16 -2.97
N ILE A 115 -15.10 4.03 -4.31
CA ILE A 115 -13.92 3.68 -5.11
C ILE A 115 -12.81 4.73 -4.90
N VAL A 116 -13.13 6.01 -5.06
CA VAL A 116 -12.23 7.15 -4.83
C VAL A 116 -11.70 7.14 -3.39
N LYS A 117 -12.57 6.95 -2.39
CA LYS A 117 -12.16 6.86 -0.97
C LYS A 117 -11.22 5.68 -0.68
N ILE A 118 -11.35 4.56 -1.39
CA ILE A 118 -10.44 3.41 -1.27
C ILE A 118 -9.11 3.72 -1.96
N LEU A 119 -9.13 4.15 -3.23
CA LEU A 119 -7.93 4.36 -4.03
C LEU A 119 -7.05 5.49 -3.50
N SER A 120 -7.65 6.57 -2.99
CA SER A 120 -6.97 7.69 -2.33
C SER A 120 -6.05 7.30 -1.15
N ARG A 121 -6.18 6.08 -0.60
CA ARG A 121 -5.35 5.55 0.50
C ARG A 121 -3.93 5.17 0.06
N TYR A 122 -3.71 4.96 -1.23
CA TYR A 122 -2.52 4.32 -1.80
C TYR A 122 -1.73 5.26 -2.70
N ASP A 123 -0.42 5.06 -2.76
CA ASP A 123 0.50 5.85 -3.59
C ASP A 123 0.68 5.23 -4.97
N ILE A 124 0.50 3.90 -5.06
CA ILE A 124 0.24 3.16 -6.31
C ILE A 124 -0.94 2.19 -6.08
N ALA A 125 -1.91 2.17 -6.99
CA ALA A 125 -2.99 1.19 -7.01
C ALA A 125 -3.13 0.56 -8.41
N VAL A 126 -3.22 -0.77 -8.47
CA VAL A 126 -3.60 -1.52 -9.69
C VAL A 126 -5.07 -1.89 -9.59
N VAL A 127 -5.89 -1.34 -10.47
CA VAL A 127 -7.30 -1.69 -10.63
C VAL A 127 -7.46 -2.73 -11.73
N GLN A 128 -8.28 -3.75 -11.44
CA GLN A 128 -8.56 -4.89 -12.32
C GLN A 128 -10.08 -5.01 -12.58
N GLU A 129 -10.46 -5.84 -13.56
CA GLU A 129 -11.79 -5.84 -14.19
C GLU A 129 -12.21 -4.47 -14.79
N VAL A 130 -11.27 -3.67 -15.29
CA VAL A 130 -11.61 -2.43 -16.02
C VAL A 130 -12.16 -2.78 -17.40
N ARG A 131 -13.40 -2.38 -17.68
CA ARG A 131 -14.11 -2.68 -18.92
C ARG A 131 -14.65 -1.36 -19.50
N ASP A 132 -13.71 -0.59 -20.05
CA ASP A 132 -13.91 0.82 -20.40
C ASP A 132 -13.13 1.18 -21.68
N THR A 133 -13.58 0.63 -22.82
CA THR A 133 -12.91 0.73 -24.13
C THR A 133 -12.63 2.16 -24.58
N HIS A 134 -13.40 3.14 -24.10
CA HIS A 134 -13.28 4.55 -24.45
C HIS A 134 -12.66 5.41 -23.33
N LEU A 135 -12.21 4.78 -22.23
CA LEU A 135 -11.62 5.41 -21.04
C LEU A 135 -12.52 6.48 -20.37
N VAL A 136 -13.85 6.35 -20.49
CA VAL A 136 -14.84 7.30 -19.95
C VAL A 136 -14.97 7.16 -18.42
N ALA A 137 -14.96 5.94 -17.91
CA ALA A 137 -14.98 5.66 -16.48
C ALA A 137 -13.60 5.90 -15.82
N VAL A 138 -12.50 5.64 -16.54
CA VAL A 138 -11.14 5.99 -16.12
C VAL A 138 -10.99 7.51 -16.07
N GLY A 139 -11.44 8.24 -17.10
CA GLY A 139 -11.47 9.70 -17.12
C GLY A 139 -12.23 10.27 -15.92
N LYS A 140 -13.48 9.83 -15.71
CA LYS A 140 -14.27 10.26 -14.54
C LYS A 140 -13.62 9.91 -13.20
N LEU A 141 -12.93 8.77 -13.09
CA LEU A 141 -12.20 8.41 -11.88
C LEU A 141 -11.00 9.34 -11.63
N LEU A 142 -10.29 9.73 -12.69
CA LEU A 142 -9.22 10.74 -12.62
C LEU A 142 -9.77 12.12 -12.25
N ASP A 143 -10.95 12.51 -12.77
CA ASP A 143 -11.62 13.76 -12.39
C ASP A 143 -11.98 13.78 -10.90
N GLU A 144 -12.60 12.72 -10.38
CA GLU A 144 -12.96 12.62 -8.95
C GLU A 144 -11.72 12.50 -8.03
N LEU A 145 -10.60 11.92 -8.50
CA LEU A 145 -9.34 11.82 -7.76
C LEU A 145 -8.49 13.12 -7.77
N ASN A 146 -8.60 13.93 -8.82
CA ASN A 146 -7.83 15.16 -9.02
C ASN A 146 -8.64 16.45 -8.74
N TRP A 147 -9.90 16.32 -8.29
CA TRP A 147 -10.84 17.43 -8.11
C TRP A 147 -10.31 18.59 -7.24
N ASP A 148 -9.77 18.27 -6.06
CA ASP A 148 -9.27 19.27 -5.08
C ASP A 148 -7.91 19.86 -5.48
N LYS A 149 -7.07 19.02 -6.10
CA LYS A 149 -5.73 19.36 -6.56
C LYS A 149 -5.42 18.62 -7.86
N PRO A 150 -5.25 19.32 -8.99
CA PRO A 150 -4.78 18.73 -10.24
C PRO A 150 -3.47 17.96 -10.08
N ASP A 151 -3.30 16.89 -10.86
CA ASP A 151 -2.10 16.04 -10.85
C ASP A 151 -1.80 15.37 -9.49
N THR A 152 -2.85 15.08 -8.70
CA THR A 152 -2.78 14.27 -7.47
C THR A 152 -2.62 12.78 -7.78
N TYR A 153 -3.16 12.33 -8.91
CA TYR A 153 -2.95 11.02 -9.51
C TYR A 153 -2.74 11.14 -11.02
N ARG A 154 -1.77 10.38 -11.52
CA ARG A 154 -1.60 10.02 -12.94
C ARG A 154 -1.92 8.54 -13.14
N TYR A 155 -1.98 8.10 -14.39
CA TYR A 155 -2.31 6.72 -14.72
C TYR A 155 -1.44 6.10 -15.82
N VAL A 156 -1.45 4.77 -15.90
CA VAL A 156 -1.07 3.95 -17.05
C VAL A 156 -2.18 2.91 -17.23
N VAL A 157 -2.66 2.69 -18.45
CA VAL A 157 -3.75 1.73 -18.72
C VAL A 157 -3.40 0.83 -19.90
N SER A 158 -3.79 -0.45 -19.83
CA SER A 158 -3.51 -1.42 -20.88
C SER A 158 -4.42 -1.28 -22.11
N LYS A 159 -4.02 -1.91 -23.23
CA LYS A 159 -4.97 -2.40 -24.24
C LYS A 159 -6.05 -3.28 -23.57
N PRO A 160 -7.24 -3.46 -24.16
CA PRO A 160 -8.16 -4.52 -23.73
C PRO A 160 -7.55 -5.92 -23.98
N LEU A 161 -7.42 -6.71 -22.92
CA LEU A 161 -6.80 -8.04 -22.81
C LEU A 161 -7.88 -9.10 -22.57
N GLY A 162 -7.63 -10.37 -22.92
CA GLY A 162 -8.63 -11.44 -22.84
C GLY A 162 -8.61 -12.36 -24.06
N ARG A 163 -8.67 -13.68 -23.90
CA ARG A 163 -8.73 -14.62 -25.06
C ARG A 163 -9.97 -14.48 -25.96
N ASN A 164 -11.12 -14.14 -25.38
CA ASN A 164 -12.41 -14.14 -26.09
C ASN A 164 -12.98 -12.71 -26.24
N SER A 165 -14.29 -12.56 -26.48
CA SER A 165 -14.96 -11.25 -26.63
C SER A 165 -15.14 -10.49 -25.31
N TYR A 166 -15.07 -11.18 -24.17
CA TYR A 166 -14.94 -10.57 -22.86
C TYR A 166 -13.50 -10.10 -22.68
N LYS A 167 -13.27 -8.80 -22.88
CA LYS A 167 -11.98 -8.13 -22.61
C LYS A 167 -12.04 -7.29 -21.34
N GLU A 168 -10.88 -7.09 -20.73
CA GLU A 168 -10.62 -6.25 -19.55
C GLU A 168 -9.30 -5.47 -19.69
N GLN A 169 -9.04 -4.51 -18.81
CA GLN A 169 -7.81 -3.73 -18.76
C GLN A 169 -7.20 -3.74 -17.35
N TYR A 170 -5.88 -3.58 -17.29
CA TYR A 170 -5.17 -3.21 -16.07
C TYR A 170 -5.03 -1.67 -16.05
N LEU A 171 -5.42 -1.05 -14.94
CA LEU A 171 -5.26 0.39 -14.72
C LEU A 171 -4.35 0.63 -13.51
N PHE A 172 -3.18 1.20 -13.75
CA PHE A 172 -2.32 1.74 -12.70
C PHE A 172 -2.73 3.18 -12.42
N LEU A 173 -2.94 3.50 -11.15
CA LEU A 173 -3.05 4.85 -10.63
C LEU A 173 -1.86 5.11 -9.72
N TYR A 174 -1.16 6.23 -9.90
CA TYR A 174 0.01 6.55 -9.09
C TYR A 174 0.09 8.04 -8.74
N ARG A 175 0.63 8.34 -7.56
CA ARG A 175 0.89 9.70 -7.08
C ARG A 175 2.21 10.23 -7.65
N PRO A 176 2.22 11.24 -8.54
CA PRO A 176 3.45 11.70 -9.21
C PRO A 176 4.41 12.43 -8.26
N ASP A 177 3.95 12.86 -7.08
CA ASP A 177 4.77 13.39 -6.01
C ASP A 177 5.44 12.32 -5.14
N GLN A 178 5.07 11.03 -5.30
CA GLN A 178 5.63 9.90 -4.56
C GLN A 178 6.49 8.99 -5.44
N VAL A 179 6.09 8.77 -6.70
CA VAL A 179 6.79 7.92 -7.68
C VAL A 179 6.70 8.47 -9.10
N SER A 180 7.61 8.03 -9.97
CA SER A 180 7.58 8.27 -11.41
C SER A 180 7.57 6.96 -12.18
N VAL A 181 6.83 6.90 -13.29
CA VAL A 181 6.97 5.81 -14.26
C VAL A 181 8.22 6.06 -15.11
N GLN A 182 9.05 5.03 -15.26
CA GLN A 182 10.31 5.08 -16.01
C GLN A 182 10.20 4.38 -17.36
N ASP A 183 9.52 3.23 -17.41
CA ASP A 183 9.25 2.45 -18.62
C ASP A 183 8.00 1.56 -18.40
N SER A 184 7.39 1.07 -19.47
CA SER A 184 6.26 0.14 -19.41
C SER A 184 6.10 -0.66 -20.69
N TYR A 185 5.77 -1.95 -20.59
CA TYR A 185 5.56 -2.84 -21.73
C TYR A 185 4.52 -3.92 -21.43
N TYR A 186 4.03 -4.57 -22.48
CA TYR A 186 3.23 -5.79 -22.36
C TYR A 186 4.15 -7.00 -22.43
N TYR A 187 3.96 -7.96 -21.53
CA TYR A 187 4.50 -9.30 -21.72
C TYR A 187 3.76 -10.00 -22.86
N ASP A 188 4.43 -10.93 -23.54
CA ASP A 188 3.96 -11.67 -24.70
C ASP A 188 4.61 -13.06 -24.64
N ASP A 189 3.82 -14.10 -24.30
CA ASP A 189 4.26 -15.51 -24.34
C ASP A 189 4.09 -16.14 -25.74
N GLY A 190 3.49 -15.41 -26.68
CA GLY A 190 3.52 -15.70 -28.10
C GLY A 190 2.15 -15.59 -28.79
N CYS A 191 2.01 -16.42 -29.81
CA CYS A 191 0.93 -16.33 -30.79
C CYS A 191 -0.43 -16.80 -30.23
N GLU A 192 -1.33 -15.86 -29.85
CA GLU A 192 -2.73 -16.18 -29.50
C GLU A 192 -3.38 -17.13 -30.53
N PRO A 193 -3.30 -16.86 -31.86
CA PRO A 193 -3.92 -17.73 -32.88
C PRO A 193 -3.29 -19.14 -33.00
N CYS A 194 -2.12 -19.36 -32.41
CA CYS A 194 -1.40 -20.64 -32.47
C CYS A 194 -1.74 -21.56 -31.28
N GLY A 195 -2.43 -21.05 -30.25
CA GLY A 195 -2.80 -21.83 -29.06
C GLY A 195 -1.66 -22.05 -28.05
N ASN A 196 -0.58 -21.26 -28.13
CA ASN A 196 0.54 -21.28 -27.17
C ASN A 196 0.44 -20.21 -26.07
N ASP A 197 -0.51 -19.26 -26.19
CA ASP A 197 -0.79 -18.27 -25.15
C ASP A 197 -1.13 -18.99 -23.83
N THR A 198 -0.38 -18.65 -22.79
CA THR A 198 -0.55 -19.21 -21.44
C THR A 198 -1.32 -18.27 -20.52
N LEU A 199 -1.30 -16.96 -20.76
CA LEU A 199 -1.89 -15.91 -19.91
C LEU A 199 -3.12 -15.24 -20.55
N SER A 200 -4.32 -15.58 -20.06
CA SER A 200 -5.61 -15.08 -20.58
C SER A 200 -5.75 -13.55 -20.61
N ARG A 201 -4.99 -12.83 -19.78
CA ARG A 201 -4.84 -11.36 -19.79
C ARG A 201 -3.37 -10.97 -19.55
N GLU A 202 -2.64 -10.76 -20.64
CA GLU A 202 -1.18 -10.58 -20.65
C GLU A 202 -0.72 -9.42 -19.74
N PRO A 203 0.25 -9.61 -18.83
CA PRO A 203 0.67 -8.56 -17.89
C PRO A 203 1.11 -7.26 -18.57
N ALA A 204 0.47 -6.15 -18.19
CA ALA A 204 0.90 -4.80 -18.50
C ALA A 204 1.89 -4.33 -17.42
N ILE A 205 3.19 -4.46 -17.68
CA ILE A 205 4.26 -4.29 -16.71
C ILE A 205 4.75 -2.85 -16.69
N VAL A 206 4.90 -2.27 -15.49
CA VAL A 206 5.32 -0.88 -15.31
C VAL A 206 6.52 -0.79 -14.37
N LYS A 207 7.59 -0.13 -14.81
CA LYS A 207 8.77 0.19 -14.00
C LYS A 207 8.57 1.55 -13.33
N PHE A 208 8.67 1.58 -12.00
CA PHE A 208 8.60 2.78 -11.19
C PHE A 208 9.97 3.15 -10.62
N PHE A 209 10.19 4.45 -10.43
CA PHE A 209 11.24 5.00 -9.58
C PHE A 209 10.61 5.75 -8.39
N SER A 210 11.12 5.49 -7.18
CA SER A 210 10.69 6.10 -5.92
C SER A 210 11.89 6.77 -5.21
N PRO A 211 11.89 8.10 -5.02
CA PRO A 211 12.95 8.80 -4.31
C PRO A 211 12.85 8.71 -2.77
N PHE A 212 11.84 8.02 -2.22
CA PHE A 212 11.57 7.97 -0.76
C PHE A 212 11.72 6.58 -0.11
N THR A 213 11.94 5.52 -0.89
CA THR A 213 12.17 4.14 -0.41
C THR A 213 13.61 3.68 -0.65
N GLU A 214 14.07 2.64 0.05
CA GLU A 214 15.40 2.05 -0.21
C GLU A 214 15.44 1.35 -1.57
N VAL A 215 14.39 0.62 -1.91
CA VAL A 215 14.15 0.13 -3.27
C VAL A 215 13.83 1.36 -4.14
N ARG A 216 14.83 1.81 -4.91
CA ARG A 216 14.76 3.02 -5.74
C ARG A 216 14.05 2.80 -7.05
N GLU A 217 14.29 1.65 -7.68
CA GLU A 217 13.59 1.20 -8.89
C GLU A 217 12.94 -0.14 -8.62
N PHE A 218 11.72 -0.34 -9.09
CA PHE A 218 11.04 -1.64 -9.04
C PHE A 218 10.02 -1.76 -10.17
N ALA A 219 9.74 -2.99 -10.59
CA ALA A 219 8.66 -3.30 -11.51
C ALA A 219 7.40 -3.76 -10.75
N ILE A 220 6.22 -3.43 -11.27
CA ILE A 220 4.97 -4.08 -10.88
C ILE A 220 4.47 -4.92 -12.06
N VAL A 221 4.18 -6.19 -11.79
CA VAL A 221 3.59 -7.15 -12.75
C VAL A 221 2.16 -7.47 -12.29
N PRO A 222 1.13 -7.05 -13.04
CA PRO A 222 -0.25 -7.35 -12.70
C PRO A 222 -0.68 -8.70 -13.27
N LEU A 223 -1.50 -9.45 -12.53
CA LEU A 223 -2.29 -10.56 -13.09
C LEU A 223 -3.69 -10.55 -12.48
N HIS A 224 -4.71 -10.58 -13.34
CA HIS A 224 -6.05 -11.07 -12.98
C HIS A 224 -6.20 -12.44 -13.64
N ALA A 225 -6.01 -13.53 -12.89
CA ALA A 225 -5.89 -14.86 -13.46
C ALA A 225 -7.24 -15.42 -13.96
N ALA A 226 -7.24 -16.23 -15.02
CA ALA A 226 -8.42 -17.00 -15.41
C ALA A 226 -8.71 -18.10 -14.36
N PRO A 227 -9.91 -18.16 -13.76
CA PRO A 227 -10.17 -19.07 -12.63
C PRO A 227 -10.00 -20.57 -12.95
N THR A 228 -10.17 -20.98 -14.20
CA THR A 228 -9.96 -22.36 -14.67
C THR A 228 -8.49 -22.71 -14.89
N ASP A 229 -7.65 -21.70 -15.12
CA ASP A 229 -6.27 -21.84 -15.60
C ASP A 229 -5.28 -21.33 -14.53
N ALA A 230 -5.78 -20.96 -13.34
CA ALA A 230 -5.06 -20.20 -12.32
C ALA A 230 -3.74 -20.85 -11.90
N VAL A 231 -3.68 -22.18 -11.73
CA VAL A 231 -2.43 -22.90 -11.44
C VAL A 231 -1.36 -22.62 -12.49
N THR A 232 -1.73 -22.63 -13.77
CA THR A 232 -0.84 -22.41 -14.91
C THR A 232 -0.45 -20.94 -15.06
N GLU A 233 -1.41 -20.01 -14.93
CA GLU A 233 -1.14 -18.57 -15.06
C GLU A 233 -0.28 -18.03 -13.90
N ILE A 234 -0.50 -18.51 -12.67
CA ILE A 234 0.37 -18.20 -11.52
C ILE A 234 1.76 -18.81 -11.71
N ASP A 235 1.90 -19.98 -12.34
CA ASP A 235 3.21 -20.55 -12.65
C ASP A 235 3.95 -19.74 -13.73
N ALA A 236 3.27 -19.35 -14.81
CA ALA A 236 3.81 -18.55 -15.90
C ALA A 236 4.39 -17.20 -15.44
N LEU A 237 3.85 -16.60 -14.37
CA LEU A 237 4.44 -15.41 -13.73
C LEU A 237 5.89 -15.60 -13.25
N TYR A 238 6.37 -16.83 -13.08
CA TYR A 238 7.79 -17.09 -12.85
C TYR A 238 8.65 -16.71 -14.07
N ASP A 239 8.19 -17.01 -15.28
CA ASP A 239 8.89 -16.69 -16.52
C ASP A 239 8.74 -15.21 -16.88
N VAL A 240 7.58 -14.60 -16.58
CA VAL A 240 7.40 -13.13 -16.65
C VAL A 240 8.42 -12.42 -15.76
N TYR A 241 8.70 -12.93 -14.56
CA TYR A 241 9.75 -12.39 -13.68
C TYR A 241 11.17 -12.54 -14.29
N LEU A 242 11.45 -13.62 -15.01
CA LEU A 242 12.72 -13.80 -15.71
C LEU A 242 12.86 -12.82 -16.89
N ASP A 243 11.80 -12.59 -17.67
CA ASP A 243 11.78 -11.58 -18.73
C ASP A 243 12.02 -10.17 -18.18
N VAL A 244 11.34 -9.77 -17.09
CA VAL A 244 11.58 -8.47 -16.41
C VAL A 244 13.05 -8.32 -16.00
N ARG A 245 13.67 -9.37 -15.43
CA ARG A 245 15.10 -9.37 -15.10
C ARG A 245 15.97 -9.25 -16.35
N GLN A 246 15.67 -9.99 -17.43
CA GLN A 246 16.45 -9.96 -18.67
C GLN A 246 16.35 -8.61 -19.39
N LYS A 247 15.16 -8.01 -19.43
CA LYS A 247 14.87 -6.76 -20.13
C LYS A 247 15.44 -5.53 -19.45
N TRP A 248 15.33 -5.45 -18.12
CA TRP A 248 15.66 -4.25 -17.35
C TRP A 248 16.84 -4.41 -16.37
N ASN A 249 17.44 -5.61 -16.28
CA ASN A 249 18.44 -5.98 -15.26
C ASN A 249 17.96 -5.67 -13.83
N LEU A 250 16.66 -5.93 -13.58
CA LEU A 250 15.94 -5.47 -12.39
C LEU A 250 15.42 -6.66 -11.57
N GLU A 251 15.97 -6.84 -10.36
CA GLU A 251 15.57 -7.94 -9.47
C GLU A 251 14.38 -7.59 -8.57
N ASP A 252 14.17 -6.30 -8.29
CA ASP A 252 13.06 -5.80 -7.48
C ASP A 252 11.76 -5.76 -8.30
N VAL A 253 10.96 -6.82 -8.15
CA VAL A 253 9.72 -7.01 -8.90
C VAL A 253 8.59 -7.40 -7.94
N MET A 254 7.48 -6.68 -7.99
CA MET A 254 6.27 -6.96 -7.23
C MET A 254 5.18 -7.52 -8.14
N LEU A 255 4.91 -8.81 -8.01
CA LEU A 255 3.82 -9.47 -8.74
C LEU A 255 2.55 -9.43 -7.87
N MET A 256 1.43 -8.92 -8.39
CA MET A 256 0.20 -8.78 -7.59
C MET A 256 -1.10 -8.68 -8.37
N GLY A 257 -2.22 -8.99 -7.72
CA GLY A 257 -3.58 -8.96 -8.28
C GLY A 257 -4.45 -10.11 -7.81
N ASP A 258 -5.67 -10.17 -8.32
CA ASP A 258 -6.57 -11.32 -8.20
C ASP A 258 -6.00 -12.51 -8.97
N PHE A 259 -5.25 -13.36 -8.28
CA PHE A 259 -4.64 -14.54 -8.87
C PHE A 259 -5.61 -15.73 -8.90
N ASN A 260 -6.87 -15.59 -8.43
CA ASN A 260 -7.75 -16.73 -8.12
C ASN A 260 -7.04 -17.81 -7.26
N ALA A 261 -6.09 -17.39 -6.42
CA ALA A 261 -5.09 -18.22 -5.75
C ALA A 261 -5.60 -19.03 -4.54
N GLY A 262 -6.68 -19.79 -4.66
CA GLY A 262 -7.13 -20.68 -3.59
C GLY A 262 -8.45 -21.39 -3.84
N CYS A 263 -9.06 -21.88 -2.76
CA CYS A 263 -10.36 -22.55 -2.76
C CYS A 263 -10.46 -23.66 -3.83
N SER A 264 -11.34 -23.52 -4.83
CA SER A 264 -11.54 -24.50 -5.90
C SER A 264 -10.64 -24.31 -7.13
N TYR A 265 -9.86 -23.22 -7.18
CA TYR A 265 -9.05 -22.83 -8.35
C TYR A 265 -7.55 -23.12 -8.15
N VAL A 266 -7.08 -23.14 -6.89
CA VAL A 266 -5.76 -23.68 -6.50
C VAL A 266 -5.89 -24.44 -5.19
N SER A 267 -5.77 -25.77 -5.26
CA SER A 267 -5.79 -26.66 -4.09
C SER A 267 -4.44 -26.69 -3.35
N SER A 268 -4.45 -27.20 -2.11
CA SER A 268 -3.25 -27.38 -1.29
C SER A 268 -2.15 -28.22 -1.95
N SER A 269 -2.51 -29.14 -2.86
CA SER A 269 -1.60 -29.99 -3.62
C SER A 269 -0.90 -29.26 -4.77
N GLU A 270 -1.62 -28.39 -5.48
CA GLU A 270 -1.13 -27.69 -6.68
C GLU A 270 -0.11 -26.60 -6.34
N TRP A 271 -0.04 -26.15 -5.09
CA TRP A 271 1.04 -25.29 -4.61
C TRP A 271 2.46 -25.87 -4.78
N SER A 272 2.58 -27.18 -5.01
CA SER A 272 3.86 -27.85 -5.28
C SER A 272 4.33 -27.75 -6.73
N SER A 273 3.43 -27.58 -7.72
CA SER A 273 3.79 -27.43 -9.14
C SER A 273 4.07 -25.99 -9.56
N ILE A 274 3.57 -25.01 -8.80
CA ILE A 274 3.73 -23.57 -9.09
C ILE A 274 5.14 -23.09 -8.67
N ARG A 275 6.03 -22.82 -9.65
CA ARG A 275 7.38 -22.26 -9.46
C ARG A 275 7.35 -20.90 -8.75
N LEU A 276 6.31 -20.10 -9.02
CA LEU A 276 6.05 -18.85 -8.30
C LEU A 276 5.82 -19.10 -6.79
N ARG A 277 5.34 -20.27 -6.38
CA ARG A 277 5.13 -20.63 -4.97
C ARG A 277 6.36 -21.28 -4.35
N THR A 278 7.02 -22.19 -5.06
CA THR A 278 8.11 -23.03 -4.53
C THR A 278 9.48 -22.35 -4.56
N SER A 279 9.70 -21.37 -5.45
CA SER A 279 10.99 -20.68 -5.56
C SER A 279 11.26 -19.76 -4.34
N PRO A 280 12.41 -19.91 -3.66
CA PRO A 280 12.78 -19.08 -2.51
C PRO A 280 13.17 -17.65 -2.90
N VAL A 281 13.16 -17.31 -4.19
CA VAL A 281 13.45 -15.97 -4.73
C VAL A 281 12.37 -14.93 -4.34
N PHE A 282 11.27 -15.34 -3.70
CA PHE A 282 10.12 -14.48 -3.46
C PHE A 282 9.42 -14.72 -2.12
N GLN A 283 8.70 -13.71 -1.64
CA GLN A 283 7.86 -13.80 -0.45
C GLN A 283 6.38 -13.61 -0.82
N TRP A 284 5.50 -14.38 -0.19
CA TRP A 284 4.05 -14.22 -0.28
C TRP A 284 3.59 -13.35 0.90
N LEU A 285 3.09 -12.13 0.63
CA LEU A 285 2.71 -11.19 1.70
C LEU A 285 1.28 -11.41 2.19
N ILE A 286 0.43 -11.99 1.34
CA ILE A 286 -0.94 -12.41 1.66
C ILE A 286 -0.93 -13.94 1.85
N PRO A 287 -1.13 -14.45 3.07
CA PRO A 287 -1.12 -15.89 3.36
C PRO A 287 -2.38 -16.58 2.85
N ASP A 288 -2.36 -17.91 2.75
CA ASP A 288 -3.51 -18.70 2.28
C ASP A 288 -4.72 -18.66 3.24
N SER A 289 -4.50 -18.25 4.49
CA SER A 289 -5.52 -18.04 5.51
C SER A 289 -6.12 -16.63 5.53
N ALA A 290 -5.84 -15.81 4.51
CA ALA A 290 -6.49 -14.53 4.31
C ALA A 290 -7.83 -14.70 3.58
N ASP A 291 -8.78 -13.82 3.88
CA ASP A 291 -9.98 -13.63 3.07
C ASP A 291 -9.86 -12.34 2.30
N THR A 292 -9.78 -12.43 0.98
CA THR A 292 -9.75 -11.24 0.10
C THR A 292 -11.12 -10.99 -0.52
N THR A 293 -12.10 -11.86 -0.27
CA THR A 293 -13.41 -11.78 -0.88
C THR A 293 -14.38 -10.90 -0.08
N VAL A 294 -15.33 -10.26 -0.79
CA VAL A 294 -16.45 -9.51 -0.19
C VAL A 294 -17.79 -10.27 -0.26
N THR A 295 -17.74 -11.51 -0.73
CA THR A 295 -18.84 -12.48 -0.81
C THR A 295 -18.89 -13.37 0.44
N SER A 296 -19.83 -14.31 0.53
CA SER A 296 -19.92 -15.30 1.63
C SER A 296 -18.92 -16.46 1.50
N THR A 297 -17.90 -16.28 0.67
CA THR A 297 -16.74 -17.18 0.49
C THR A 297 -15.69 -16.91 1.57
N HIS A 298 -14.64 -17.72 1.62
CA HIS A 298 -13.48 -17.46 2.47
C HIS A 298 -12.21 -17.90 1.73
N CYS A 299 -11.66 -17.00 0.91
CA CYS A 299 -10.64 -17.36 -0.10
C CYS A 299 -9.55 -16.29 -0.21
N ALA A 300 -8.29 -16.73 -0.29
CA ALA A 300 -7.13 -15.88 -0.54
C ALA A 300 -6.86 -15.74 -2.05
N TYR A 301 -7.80 -15.16 -2.80
CA TYR A 301 -7.68 -15.03 -4.26
C TYR A 301 -6.68 -13.93 -4.67
N ASP A 302 -6.79 -12.75 -4.06
CA ASP A 302 -5.89 -11.63 -4.29
C ASP A 302 -4.55 -11.86 -3.59
N ARG A 303 -3.45 -11.67 -4.32
CA ARG A 303 -2.09 -11.93 -3.83
C ARG A 303 -1.18 -10.75 -4.11
N LEU A 304 -0.16 -10.64 -3.28
CA LEU A 304 0.91 -9.67 -3.44
C LEU A 304 2.22 -10.34 -3.04
N LYS A 305 3.15 -10.33 -4.00
CA LYS A 305 4.17 -11.37 -4.14
C LYS A 305 5.49 -10.79 -4.69
N PRO A 306 6.23 -10.01 -3.89
CA PRO A 306 7.52 -9.45 -4.25
C PRO A 306 8.63 -10.51 -4.33
N SER A 307 9.66 -10.21 -5.13
CA SER A 307 10.98 -10.84 -5.01
C SER A 307 11.62 -10.53 -3.64
N VAL A 308 12.57 -11.37 -3.22
CA VAL A 308 13.14 -11.32 -1.88
C VAL A 308 13.89 -10.02 -1.61
N THR A 309 14.54 -9.41 -2.61
CA THR A 309 15.27 -8.14 -2.50
C THR A 309 14.41 -7.00 -1.95
N ILE A 310 13.15 -6.89 -2.38
CA ILE A 310 12.16 -5.94 -1.83
C ILE A 310 11.87 -6.20 -0.34
N THR A 311 12.02 -7.44 0.13
CA THR A 311 11.54 -7.92 1.45
C THR A 311 12.62 -8.22 2.49
N GLN A 312 13.91 -8.16 2.15
CA GLN A 312 15.01 -8.34 3.10
C GLN A 312 15.08 -7.25 4.19
N TRP A 313 14.23 -6.23 4.10
CA TRP A 313 14.21 -5.02 4.91
C TRP A 313 12.98 -4.90 5.84
N ARG A 314 12.35 -6.05 6.18
CA ARG A 314 11.16 -6.13 7.04
C ARG A 314 11.37 -5.69 8.49
#